data_AF-A0A6P2AZF0-F1
#
_entry.id   AF-A0A6P2AZF0-F1
#
_cell.length_a   1.000
_cell.length_b   1.000
_cell.length_c   1.000
_cell.angle_alpha   90.00
_cell.angle_beta   90.00
_cell.angle_gamma   90.00
#
_symmetry.space_group_name_H-M   'P 1'
#
loop_
_entity.id
_entity.type
_entity.pdbx_description
1 polymer ?
#
loop_
_entity_poly.entity_id
_entity_poly.type
_entity_poly.pdbx_seq_one_letter_code
_entity_poly.pdbx_strand_id
1 'polypeptide(L)'
;MNDPNAPLRSVHTTNFVDILRQLGISLVVSTYQAGKVIFVRADGNYVNTHFRIFPKAMGLAADHEKMAIGSTLQIWQLRNVPAVAAKLDPPGKHDACYLPRQSYITGDIDIHEMAYVGSDLWFVNTRFSCLCTLEDPTCSFVPRWRPPFVSAYDVSDRCHLNGLAVVDNAPRYVTALGATDSPAGWRKNKASGGILMDVQTNQFVTQGLSMPHSPRWYGDRLWVLESGKGSLATVDPATGQVETVAYLPGFTRGLDFYQGFAFIGLSQVRETAVFNGLPITQQQERNCGVWVVHLETGQIIGFLRFEEAVQEIFAVQVLPGIRFPELLNDNEELLGSSYVLPDAALADVYQGPLEFDQDEEAQFQFRAGNDRYNSGQLDAAIAHYQQCLKLKPDFQLARYNLGVIYREQERWAEAEAEFKTLLAVEPHNPALYNNLGIIAQGRGHWRDARGDFERAIALDPQFAVAHFNLGMLLLRLGEYAQGWAEAEWRWQTEEFTPFDCPQPRWQGEEIAGKTLLVHTEQGAGDAIQFSRFIPLAAQRCDRLILVCIPALMPLFRTLPG
;
A
#
# COMPACT_ATOMS: atom_id res chain seq x y z
N MET A 1 1.71 3.36 14.72
CA MET A 1 1.26 3.77 13.38
C MET A 1 2.24 3.12 12.42
N ASN A 2 1.81 2.09 11.70
CA ASN A 2 2.68 1.40 10.73
C ASN A 2 2.56 2.13 9.40
N ASP A 3 3.70 2.52 8.84
CA ASP A 3 3.79 3.00 7.46
C ASP A 3 3.20 1.93 6.52
N PRO A 4 2.13 2.23 5.77
CA PRO A 4 1.51 1.28 4.84
C PRO A 4 2.42 0.87 3.69
N ASN A 5 3.54 1.58 3.48
CA ASN A 5 4.53 1.35 2.43
C ASN A 5 5.85 0.74 2.93
N ALA A 6 5.99 0.45 4.24
CA ALA A 6 7.19 -0.20 4.75
C ALA A 6 7.40 -1.58 4.07
N PRO A 7 8.59 -1.87 3.50
CA PRO A 7 8.85 -3.14 2.84
C PRO A 7 8.73 -4.28 3.84
N LEU A 8 7.74 -5.15 3.63
CA LEU A 8 7.46 -6.26 4.52
C LEU A 8 8.42 -7.41 4.23
N ARG A 9 9.17 -7.80 5.25
CA ARG A 9 10.16 -8.87 5.14
C ARG A 9 9.46 -10.22 5.13
N SER A 10 9.74 -11.01 4.10
CA SER A 10 9.36 -12.43 4.01
C SER A 10 10.57 -13.30 3.69
N VAL A 11 10.56 -14.53 4.19
CA VAL A 11 11.59 -15.54 3.94
C VAL A 11 10.92 -16.76 3.32
N HIS A 12 11.55 -17.37 2.33
CA HIS A 12 11.03 -18.56 1.66
C HIS A 12 12.12 -19.63 1.52
N THR A 13 11.70 -20.88 1.30
CA THR A 13 12.64 -21.94 0.90
C THR A 13 13.18 -21.64 -0.50
N THR A 14 14.39 -22.14 -0.79
CA THR A 14 15.07 -21.90 -2.08
C THR A 14 14.24 -22.38 -3.28
N ASN A 15 13.49 -23.47 -3.12
CA ASN A 15 12.67 -24.06 -4.17
C ASN A 15 11.25 -23.45 -4.29
N PHE A 16 10.81 -22.58 -3.38
CA PHE A 16 9.44 -22.04 -3.43
C PHE A 16 9.15 -21.27 -4.72
N VAL A 17 10.12 -20.47 -5.19
CA VAL A 17 10.04 -19.74 -6.46
C VAL A 17 9.93 -20.72 -7.64
N ASP A 18 10.70 -21.80 -7.62
CA ASP A 18 10.69 -22.81 -8.67
C ASP A 18 9.37 -23.58 -8.71
N ILE A 19 8.74 -23.85 -7.56
CA ILE A 19 7.38 -24.44 -7.49
C ILE A 19 6.40 -23.56 -8.26
N LEU A 20 6.34 -22.25 -7.96
CA LEU A 20 5.43 -21.32 -8.66
C LEU A 20 5.73 -21.27 -10.17
N ARG A 21 7.01 -21.18 -10.54
CA ARG A 21 7.43 -21.05 -11.94
C ARG A 21 7.15 -22.31 -12.76
N GLN A 22 7.48 -23.48 -12.23
CA GLN A 22 7.31 -24.77 -12.93
C GLN A 22 5.83 -25.14 -13.07
N LEU A 23 5.03 -24.87 -12.05
CA LEU A 23 3.57 -25.05 -12.11
C LEU A 23 2.89 -23.98 -12.97
N GLY A 24 3.57 -22.86 -13.25
CA GLY A 24 3.03 -21.76 -14.03
C GLY A 24 1.88 -21.06 -13.31
N ILE A 25 2.03 -20.87 -12.00
CA ILE A 25 1.01 -20.31 -11.12
C ILE A 25 1.52 -19.12 -10.33
N SER A 26 0.58 -18.39 -9.76
CA SER A 26 0.76 -17.48 -8.64
C SER A 26 -0.29 -17.81 -7.58
N LEU A 27 -0.14 -17.26 -6.38
CA LEU A 27 -1.12 -17.41 -5.31
C LEU A 27 -1.71 -16.05 -4.97
N VAL A 28 -2.97 -16.04 -4.52
CA VAL A 28 -3.57 -14.90 -3.85
C VAL A 28 -4.00 -15.32 -2.45
N VAL A 29 -3.64 -14.50 -1.47
CA VAL A 29 -3.97 -14.75 -0.06
C VAL A 29 -4.62 -13.52 0.57
N SER A 30 -5.52 -13.72 1.52
CA SER A 30 -6.18 -12.65 2.26
C SER A 30 -5.71 -12.62 3.71
N THR A 31 -5.79 -11.44 4.30
CA THR A 31 -5.40 -11.17 5.68
C THR A 31 -6.43 -10.22 6.33
N TYR A 32 -7.13 -10.69 7.36
CA TYR A 32 -8.23 -9.88 7.91
C TYR A 32 -7.73 -8.84 8.89
N GLN A 33 -6.63 -9.11 9.60
CA GLN A 33 -6.08 -8.17 10.57
C GLN A 33 -5.25 -7.08 9.92
N ALA A 34 -4.44 -7.44 8.92
CA ALA A 34 -3.66 -6.46 8.16
C ALA A 34 -4.52 -5.72 7.12
N GLY A 35 -5.70 -6.26 6.78
CA GLY A 35 -6.61 -5.65 5.81
C GLY A 35 -6.00 -5.66 4.41
N LYS A 36 -5.35 -6.76 4.03
CA LYS A 36 -4.65 -6.89 2.75
C LYS A 36 -5.09 -8.14 2.00
N VAL A 37 -5.11 -8.02 0.68
CA VAL A 37 -4.99 -9.13 -0.26
C VAL A 37 -3.57 -9.09 -0.83
N ILE A 38 -2.91 -10.24 -0.92
CA ILE A 38 -1.50 -10.36 -1.28
C ILE A 38 -1.37 -11.34 -2.43
N PHE A 39 -0.83 -10.88 -3.55
CA PHE A 39 -0.36 -11.77 -4.61
C PHE A 39 1.05 -12.25 -4.29
N VAL A 40 1.23 -13.56 -4.32
CA VAL A 40 2.52 -14.21 -4.18
C VAL A 40 2.94 -14.72 -5.56
N ARG A 41 3.91 -14.05 -6.16
CA ARG A 41 4.35 -14.29 -7.54
C ARG A 41 5.85 -14.45 -7.62
N ALA A 42 6.32 -15.25 -8.58
CA ALA A 42 7.74 -15.38 -8.87
C ALA A 42 8.22 -14.19 -9.70
N ASP A 43 9.30 -13.52 -9.27
CA ASP A 43 9.95 -12.42 -10.00
C ASP A 43 11.44 -12.71 -10.12
N GLY A 44 11.86 -13.25 -11.27
CA GLY A 44 13.19 -13.82 -11.40
C GLY A 44 13.42 -14.90 -10.34
N ASN A 45 14.46 -14.75 -9.53
CA ASN A 45 14.82 -15.69 -8.44
C ASN A 45 14.22 -15.30 -7.07
N TYR A 46 13.33 -14.32 -7.04
CA TYR A 46 12.73 -13.81 -5.81
C TYR A 46 11.23 -14.10 -5.77
N VAL A 47 10.68 -14.14 -4.56
CA VAL A 47 9.24 -14.05 -4.35
C VAL A 47 8.87 -12.58 -4.25
N ASN A 48 7.96 -12.12 -5.11
CA ASN A 48 7.31 -10.83 -4.99
C ASN A 48 5.98 -11.00 -4.25
N THR A 49 5.84 -10.31 -3.12
CA THR A 49 4.60 -10.22 -2.34
C THR A 49 3.96 -8.87 -2.61
N HIS A 50 2.90 -8.86 -3.41
CA HIS A 50 2.27 -7.64 -3.91
C HIS A 50 0.95 -7.38 -3.20
N PHE A 51 0.86 -6.26 -2.50
CA PHE A 51 -0.22 -5.98 -1.56
C PHE A 51 -1.28 -5.05 -2.14
N ARG A 52 -2.53 -5.34 -1.81
CA ARG A 52 -3.70 -4.48 -2.09
C ARG A 52 -4.53 -4.32 -0.83
N ILE A 53 -5.01 -3.11 -0.60
CA ILE A 53 -5.74 -2.78 0.63
C ILE A 53 -7.21 -3.16 0.47
N PHE A 54 -7.66 -4.06 1.34
CA PHE A 54 -9.05 -4.49 1.45
C PHE A 54 -9.39 -4.63 2.94
N PRO A 55 -10.20 -3.73 3.51
CA PRO A 55 -10.52 -3.77 4.94
C PRO A 55 -11.07 -5.13 5.35
N LYS A 56 -10.43 -5.78 6.35
CA LYS A 56 -10.81 -7.10 6.85
C LYS A 56 -11.04 -8.13 5.72
N ALA A 57 -10.10 -8.22 4.77
CA ALA A 57 -10.16 -9.22 3.71
C ALA A 57 -10.19 -10.64 4.30
N MET A 58 -11.25 -11.38 4.02
CA MET A 58 -11.49 -12.72 4.54
C MET A 58 -11.66 -13.71 3.38
N GLY A 59 -12.87 -14.17 3.07
CA GLY A 59 -13.13 -15.12 1.99
C GLY A 59 -12.59 -14.66 0.63
N LEU A 60 -12.03 -15.61 -0.12
CA LEU A 60 -11.53 -15.43 -1.48
C LEU A 60 -12.07 -16.57 -2.35
N ALA A 61 -12.50 -16.23 -3.57
CA ALA A 61 -12.74 -17.20 -4.63
C ALA A 61 -12.14 -16.63 -5.92
N ALA A 62 -11.27 -17.37 -6.59
CA ALA A 62 -10.62 -16.85 -7.79
C ALA A 62 -10.36 -17.93 -8.82
N ASP A 63 -10.40 -17.53 -10.09
CA ASP A 63 -9.94 -18.32 -11.23
C ASP A 63 -9.23 -17.40 -12.23
N HIS A 64 -8.95 -17.92 -13.42
CA HIS A 64 -8.28 -17.16 -14.48
C HIS A 64 -9.07 -15.93 -14.96
N GLU A 65 -10.40 -15.96 -14.88
CA GLU A 65 -11.28 -14.95 -15.46
C GLU A 65 -11.79 -13.94 -14.42
N LYS A 66 -12.00 -14.36 -13.18
CA LYS A 66 -12.68 -13.57 -12.15
C LYS A 66 -12.16 -13.86 -10.75
N MET A 67 -12.42 -12.91 -9.86
CA MET A 67 -12.05 -12.98 -8.46
C MET A 67 -13.13 -12.33 -7.61
N ALA A 68 -13.50 -12.97 -6.49
CA ALA A 68 -14.34 -12.41 -5.46
C ALA A 68 -13.56 -12.26 -4.16
N ILE A 69 -13.74 -11.11 -3.50
CA ILE A 69 -13.06 -10.76 -2.25
C ILE A 69 -14.10 -10.30 -1.23
N GLY A 70 -14.28 -11.09 -0.17
CA GLY A 70 -15.08 -10.69 0.99
C GLY A 70 -14.29 -9.77 1.89
N SER A 71 -14.81 -8.57 2.14
CA SER A 71 -14.25 -7.55 3.04
C SER A 71 -15.25 -7.25 4.17
N THR A 72 -14.92 -6.32 5.08
CA THR A 72 -15.75 -6.04 6.28
C THR A 72 -17.25 -5.89 5.99
N LEU A 73 -17.64 -5.11 4.98
CA LEU A 73 -19.04 -4.74 4.74
C LEU A 73 -19.53 -5.10 3.33
N GLN A 74 -18.70 -5.73 2.51
CA GLN A 74 -18.98 -5.90 1.10
C GLN A 74 -18.20 -7.03 0.45
N ILE A 75 -18.77 -7.55 -0.64
CA ILE A 75 -18.13 -8.48 -1.56
C ILE A 75 -17.77 -7.71 -2.84
N TRP A 76 -16.48 -7.70 -3.15
CA TRP A 76 -15.98 -7.20 -4.43
C TRP A 76 -15.99 -8.34 -5.46
N GLN A 77 -16.51 -8.08 -6.66
CA GLN A 77 -16.35 -8.98 -7.80
C GLN A 77 -15.50 -8.28 -8.86
N LEU A 78 -14.37 -8.90 -9.16
CA LEU A 78 -13.35 -8.43 -10.10
C LEU A 78 -13.29 -9.34 -11.32
N ARG A 79 -12.94 -8.76 -12.46
CA ARG A 79 -12.74 -9.48 -13.72
C ARG A 79 -11.32 -9.28 -14.20
N ASN A 80 -10.68 -10.34 -14.66
CA ASN A 80 -9.39 -10.27 -15.34
C ASN A 80 -9.57 -9.64 -16.73
N VAL A 81 -8.77 -8.61 -17.02
CA VAL A 81 -8.75 -7.88 -18.29
C VAL A 81 -7.32 -7.84 -18.82
N PRO A 82 -6.89 -8.86 -19.58
CA PRO A 82 -5.51 -8.96 -20.08
C PRO A 82 -5.05 -7.76 -20.93
N ALA A 83 -5.98 -7.10 -21.64
CA ALA A 83 -5.68 -5.90 -22.42
C ALA A 83 -5.19 -4.72 -21.55
N VAL A 84 -5.63 -4.65 -20.28
CA VAL A 84 -5.12 -3.65 -19.33
C VAL A 84 -3.76 -4.09 -18.81
N ALA A 85 -3.57 -5.38 -18.51
CA ALA A 85 -2.27 -5.91 -18.07
C ALA A 85 -1.12 -5.55 -19.04
N ALA A 86 -1.38 -5.62 -20.35
CA ALA A 86 -0.41 -5.28 -21.39
C ALA A 86 0.04 -3.80 -21.40
N LYS A 87 -0.75 -2.90 -20.79
CA LYS A 87 -0.48 -1.45 -20.70
C LYS A 87 0.14 -1.05 -19.37
N LEU A 88 0.27 -1.99 -18.42
CA LEU A 88 0.84 -1.71 -17.12
C LEU A 88 2.36 -1.62 -17.19
N ASP A 89 2.90 -0.72 -16.38
CA ASP A 89 4.33 -0.67 -16.15
C ASP A 89 4.80 -1.75 -15.16
N PRO A 90 6.00 -2.30 -15.37
CA PRO A 90 6.79 -2.19 -16.60
C PRO A 90 6.14 -3.01 -17.73
N PRO A 91 6.22 -2.55 -19.00
CA PRO A 91 5.56 -3.21 -20.13
C PRO A 91 5.94 -4.68 -20.28
N GLY A 92 4.94 -5.53 -20.53
CA GLY A 92 5.13 -6.97 -20.75
C GLY A 92 5.42 -7.79 -19.49
N LYS A 93 5.41 -7.18 -18.29
CA LYS A 93 5.65 -7.90 -17.03
C LYS A 93 4.41 -8.59 -16.48
N HIS A 94 3.23 -7.99 -16.63
CA HIS A 94 1.97 -8.50 -16.08
C HIS A 94 1.22 -9.32 -17.12
N ASP A 95 0.73 -10.50 -16.74
CA ASP A 95 -0.05 -11.41 -17.61
C ASP A 95 -1.55 -11.45 -17.29
N ALA A 96 -1.96 -10.84 -16.17
CA ALA A 96 -3.35 -10.66 -15.78
C ALA A 96 -3.55 -9.32 -15.04
N CYS A 97 -4.74 -8.75 -15.15
CA CYS A 97 -5.11 -7.56 -14.40
C CYS A 97 -6.57 -7.64 -13.97
N TYR A 98 -6.81 -7.84 -12.66
CA TYR A 98 -8.15 -7.93 -12.09
C TYR A 98 -8.69 -6.53 -11.77
N LEU A 99 -9.84 -6.19 -12.36
CA LEU A 99 -10.51 -4.90 -12.18
C LEU A 99 -11.86 -5.08 -11.49
N PRO A 100 -12.21 -4.27 -10.48
CA PRO A 100 -13.54 -4.25 -9.88
C PRO A 100 -14.63 -3.97 -10.92
N ARG A 101 -15.64 -4.84 -10.99
CA ARG A 101 -16.82 -4.65 -11.86
C ARG A 101 -18.13 -4.56 -11.09
N GLN A 102 -18.19 -5.17 -9.91
CA GLN A 102 -19.33 -5.07 -9.01
C GLN A 102 -18.87 -5.01 -7.56
N SER A 103 -19.64 -4.33 -6.71
CA SER A 103 -19.52 -4.38 -5.26
C SER A 103 -20.91 -4.56 -4.66
N TYR A 104 -21.07 -5.54 -3.77
CA TYR A 104 -22.32 -5.83 -3.07
C TYR A 104 -22.16 -5.50 -1.59
N ILE A 105 -23.05 -4.68 -1.05
CA ILE A 105 -23.02 -4.28 0.37
C ILE A 105 -23.75 -5.34 1.21
N THR A 106 -22.98 -6.14 1.93
CA THR A 106 -23.47 -7.27 2.74
C THR A 106 -23.76 -6.89 4.19
N GLY A 107 -23.14 -5.82 4.68
CA GLY A 107 -22.95 -5.59 6.12
C GLY A 107 -21.87 -6.52 6.72
N ASP A 108 -21.62 -6.38 8.01
CA ASP A 108 -20.59 -7.16 8.73
C ASP A 108 -21.11 -8.56 9.07
N ILE A 109 -20.92 -9.50 8.13
CA ILE A 109 -21.44 -10.87 8.20
C ILE A 109 -20.34 -11.95 8.34
N ASP A 110 -19.08 -11.53 8.46
CA ASP A 110 -17.90 -12.42 8.54
C ASP A 110 -17.86 -13.46 7.40
N ILE A 111 -17.55 -13.01 6.19
CA ILE A 111 -17.52 -13.86 4.99
C ILE A 111 -16.31 -14.80 5.05
N HIS A 112 -16.51 -16.04 5.51
CA HIS A 112 -15.38 -16.95 5.83
C HIS A 112 -14.85 -17.76 4.66
N GLU A 113 -15.71 -18.23 3.77
CA GLU A 113 -15.29 -19.06 2.64
C GLU A 113 -16.18 -18.75 1.46
N MET A 114 -15.61 -18.79 0.26
CA MET A 114 -16.30 -18.43 -0.98
C MET A 114 -15.92 -19.43 -2.05
N ALA A 115 -16.84 -19.73 -2.96
CA ALA A 115 -16.58 -20.54 -4.12
C ALA A 115 -17.53 -20.16 -5.26
N TYR A 116 -17.05 -20.21 -6.49
CA TYR A 116 -17.92 -20.15 -7.65
C TYR A 116 -18.55 -21.52 -7.92
N VAL A 117 -19.85 -21.50 -8.18
CA VAL A 117 -20.63 -22.65 -8.64
C VAL A 117 -21.30 -22.23 -9.94
N GLY A 118 -20.69 -22.59 -11.07
CA GLY A 118 -20.99 -22.00 -12.37
C GLY A 118 -20.72 -20.50 -12.39
N SER A 119 -21.75 -19.72 -12.71
CA SER A 119 -21.70 -18.26 -12.62
C SER A 119 -21.86 -17.72 -11.21
N ASP A 120 -22.48 -18.49 -10.32
CA ASP A 120 -22.98 -17.98 -9.05
C ASP A 120 -21.92 -18.04 -7.99
N LEU A 121 -21.80 -16.94 -7.24
CA LEU A 121 -20.91 -16.86 -6.10
C LEU A 121 -21.63 -17.37 -4.85
N TRP A 122 -21.16 -18.50 -4.32
CA TRP A 122 -21.58 -19.04 -3.04
C TRP A 122 -20.59 -18.64 -1.96
N PHE A 123 -21.11 -18.31 -0.78
CA PHE A 123 -20.26 -17.91 0.34
C PHE A 123 -20.87 -18.26 1.69
N VAL A 124 -19.99 -18.41 2.67
CA VAL A 124 -20.34 -18.66 4.07
C VAL A 124 -20.56 -17.33 4.78
N ASN A 125 -21.80 -17.12 5.24
CA ASN A 125 -22.14 -16.07 6.20
C ASN A 125 -22.05 -16.68 7.61
N THR A 126 -20.93 -16.43 8.29
CA THR A 126 -20.65 -17.06 9.58
C THR A 126 -21.53 -16.52 10.68
N ARG A 127 -21.79 -15.21 10.70
CA ARG A 127 -22.63 -14.60 11.75
C ARG A 127 -24.04 -15.16 11.74
N PHE A 128 -24.62 -15.34 10.56
CA PHE A 128 -25.95 -15.94 10.37
C PHE A 128 -25.92 -17.46 10.22
N SER A 129 -24.75 -18.10 10.30
CA SER A 129 -24.58 -19.56 10.23
C SER A 129 -25.24 -20.20 9.00
N CYS A 130 -25.01 -19.63 7.81
CA CYS A 130 -25.63 -20.09 6.58
C CYS A 130 -24.74 -19.93 5.33
N LEU A 131 -25.09 -20.71 4.29
CA LEU A 131 -24.60 -20.50 2.93
C LEU A 131 -25.51 -19.51 2.22
N CYS A 132 -24.90 -18.60 1.47
CA CYS A 132 -25.58 -17.50 0.80
C CYS A 132 -25.16 -17.38 -0.68
N THR A 133 -25.99 -16.65 -1.43
CA THR A 133 -25.74 -16.18 -2.81
C THR A 133 -26.09 -14.69 -2.94
N LEU A 134 -25.79 -14.09 -4.10
CA LEU A 134 -26.06 -12.68 -4.42
C LEU A 134 -27.13 -12.49 -5.53
N GLU A 135 -28.00 -13.49 -5.72
CA GLU A 135 -28.94 -13.53 -6.86
C GLU A 135 -29.98 -12.40 -6.84
N ASP A 136 -30.43 -11.97 -5.66
CA ASP A 136 -31.36 -10.85 -5.50
C ASP A 136 -30.61 -9.55 -5.13
N PRO A 137 -30.49 -8.57 -6.05
CA PRO A 137 -29.75 -7.33 -5.80
C PRO A 137 -30.46 -6.38 -4.82
N THR A 138 -31.70 -6.65 -4.43
CA THR A 138 -32.41 -5.87 -3.39
C THR A 138 -32.04 -6.30 -1.98
N CYS A 139 -31.37 -7.44 -1.83
CA CYS A 139 -30.98 -8.03 -0.56
C CYS A 139 -29.47 -7.88 -0.34
N SER A 140 -29.04 -7.73 0.92
CA SER A 140 -27.62 -7.78 1.28
C SER A 140 -26.97 -9.14 0.98
N PHE A 141 -27.76 -10.21 1.08
CA PHE A 141 -27.41 -11.59 0.72
C PHE A 141 -28.69 -12.43 0.69
N VAL A 142 -28.68 -13.55 -0.04
CA VAL A 142 -29.80 -14.51 -0.10
C VAL A 142 -29.37 -15.83 0.57
N PRO A 143 -29.89 -16.16 1.77
CA PRO A 143 -29.63 -17.45 2.41
C PRO A 143 -30.18 -18.61 1.57
N ARG A 144 -29.36 -19.64 1.33
CA ARG A 144 -29.71 -20.82 0.53
C ARG A 144 -29.76 -22.10 1.35
N TRP A 145 -28.93 -22.16 2.39
CA TRP A 145 -28.88 -23.31 3.27
C TRP A 145 -28.37 -22.90 4.65
N ARG A 146 -28.84 -23.57 5.69
CA ARG A 146 -28.32 -23.48 7.05
C ARG A 146 -28.31 -24.88 7.66
N PRO A 147 -27.44 -25.18 8.63
CA PRO A 147 -27.51 -26.46 9.33
C PRO A 147 -28.89 -26.65 9.97
N PRO A 148 -29.54 -27.83 9.88
CA PRO A 148 -30.88 -28.07 10.42
C PRO A 148 -31.00 -27.85 11.93
N PHE A 149 -29.90 -28.00 12.67
CA PHE A 149 -29.88 -27.74 14.11
C PHE A 149 -29.88 -26.24 14.44
N VAL A 150 -29.62 -25.35 13.47
CA VAL A 150 -29.69 -23.90 13.65
C VAL A 150 -31.14 -23.44 13.47
N SER A 151 -31.76 -22.93 14.53
CA SER A 151 -33.20 -22.66 14.56
C SER A 151 -33.61 -21.30 13.98
N ALA A 152 -32.71 -20.30 13.97
CA ALA A 152 -32.98 -18.95 13.43
C ALA A 152 -31.82 -18.37 12.63
N TYR A 153 -32.13 -17.43 11.72
CA TYR A 153 -31.16 -16.52 11.12
C TYR A 153 -30.96 -15.33 12.05
N ASP A 154 -29.80 -15.25 12.70
CA ASP A 154 -29.47 -14.15 13.60
C ASP A 154 -27.96 -13.92 13.63
N VAL A 155 -27.50 -12.73 14.02
CA VAL A 155 -26.10 -12.29 13.92
C VAL A 155 -25.14 -12.89 14.97
N SER A 156 -25.62 -13.81 15.83
CA SER A 156 -24.90 -14.23 17.04
C SER A 156 -23.86 -15.34 16.85
N ASP A 157 -23.61 -15.79 15.61
CA ASP A 157 -22.60 -16.79 15.29
C ASP A 157 -22.78 -18.08 16.13
N ARG A 158 -23.85 -18.83 15.82
CA ARG A 158 -24.32 -19.93 16.67
C ARG A 158 -23.43 -21.16 16.60
N CYS A 159 -22.94 -21.50 15.41
CA CYS A 159 -22.12 -22.69 15.16
C CYS A 159 -20.72 -22.39 14.60
N HIS A 160 -20.46 -21.15 14.17
CA HIS A 160 -19.28 -20.75 13.41
C HIS A 160 -19.10 -21.60 12.16
N LEU A 161 -20.12 -21.59 11.29
CA LEU A 161 -19.99 -22.11 9.93
C LEU A 161 -18.86 -21.34 9.24
N ASN A 162 -17.85 -22.04 8.73
CA ASN A 162 -16.59 -21.39 8.32
C ASN A 162 -15.99 -21.92 7.02
N GLY A 163 -16.52 -23.01 6.46
CA GLY A 163 -15.93 -23.64 5.29
C GLY A 163 -16.98 -24.22 4.36
N LEU A 164 -16.61 -24.28 3.08
CA LEU A 164 -17.44 -24.73 1.97
C LEU A 164 -16.57 -25.50 0.98
N ALA A 165 -17.01 -26.70 0.61
CA ALA A 165 -16.46 -27.49 -0.49
C ALA A 165 -17.53 -27.65 -1.58
N VAL A 166 -17.09 -27.49 -2.83
CA VAL A 166 -17.89 -27.71 -4.02
C VAL A 166 -17.53 -29.07 -4.62
N VAL A 167 -18.53 -29.87 -4.96
CA VAL A 167 -18.39 -31.17 -5.66
C VAL A 167 -19.34 -31.16 -6.84
N ASP A 168 -18.87 -31.57 -8.01
CA ASP A 168 -19.67 -31.61 -9.25
C ASP A 168 -20.45 -30.33 -9.53
N ASN A 169 -19.79 -29.18 -9.31
CA ASN A 169 -20.39 -27.85 -9.45
C ASN A 169 -21.65 -27.66 -8.58
N ALA A 170 -21.61 -28.13 -7.34
CA ALA A 170 -22.61 -27.84 -6.32
C ALA A 170 -21.98 -27.73 -4.91
N PRO A 171 -22.50 -26.86 -4.02
CA PRO A 171 -22.16 -26.89 -2.59
C PRO A 171 -22.46 -28.26 -2.01
N ARG A 172 -21.46 -28.93 -1.43
CA ARG A 172 -21.61 -30.31 -0.96
C ARG A 172 -21.22 -30.51 0.50
N TYR A 173 -20.05 -30.00 0.91
CA TYR A 173 -19.58 -30.17 2.28
C TYR A 173 -19.30 -28.82 2.94
N VAL A 174 -19.57 -28.75 4.24
CA VAL A 174 -19.27 -27.56 5.04
C VAL A 174 -18.64 -27.94 6.37
N THR A 175 -17.83 -27.03 6.91
CA THR A 175 -17.27 -27.15 8.26
C THR A 175 -17.85 -26.09 9.19
N ALA A 176 -18.00 -26.46 10.46
CA ALA A 176 -18.32 -25.52 11.54
C ALA A 176 -17.58 -25.90 12.82
N LEU A 177 -17.40 -24.96 13.75
CA LEU A 177 -16.65 -25.21 14.99
C LEU A 177 -17.48 -25.90 16.08
N GLY A 178 -18.80 -26.02 15.90
CA GLY A 178 -19.68 -26.70 16.85
C GLY A 178 -21.06 -27.00 16.29
N ALA A 179 -21.65 -28.13 16.64
CA ALA A 179 -23.07 -28.40 16.40
C ALA A 179 -23.95 -27.72 17.48
N THR A 180 -23.98 -26.39 17.47
CA THR A 180 -24.64 -25.58 18.51
C THR A 180 -25.66 -24.61 17.94
N ASP A 181 -26.74 -24.42 18.69
CA ASP A 181 -27.83 -23.49 18.40
C ASP A 181 -27.97 -22.46 19.52
N SER A 182 -26.86 -21.94 20.01
CA SER A 182 -26.88 -20.86 20.99
C SER A 182 -25.87 -19.79 20.59
N PRO A 183 -26.10 -18.51 20.94
CA PRO A 183 -25.15 -17.44 20.65
C PRO A 183 -23.73 -17.83 21.04
N ALA A 184 -22.80 -17.79 20.08
CA ALA A 184 -21.40 -18.14 20.31
C ALA A 184 -21.14 -19.56 20.90
N GLY A 185 -22.09 -20.49 20.80
CA GLY A 185 -22.09 -21.76 21.54
C GLY A 185 -20.87 -22.65 21.29
N TRP A 186 -20.33 -22.59 20.07
CA TRP A 186 -19.15 -23.33 19.62
C TRP A 186 -17.88 -23.04 20.46
N ARG A 187 -17.77 -21.87 21.09
CA ARG A 187 -16.56 -21.46 21.84
C ARG A 187 -16.22 -22.41 22.99
N LYS A 188 -17.22 -23.05 23.60
CA LYS A 188 -17.04 -23.95 24.75
C LYS A 188 -16.33 -25.26 24.40
N ASN A 189 -16.53 -25.77 23.19
CA ASN A 189 -15.98 -27.05 22.76
C ASN A 189 -15.15 -26.97 21.47
N LYS A 190 -14.64 -25.79 21.09
CA LYS A 190 -13.87 -25.58 19.84
C LYS A 190 -12.69 -26.55 19.61
N ALA A 191 -12.11 -27.12 20.67
CA ALA A 191 -10.98 -28.06 20.57
C ALA A 191 -11.39 -29.45 20.05
N SER A 192 -12.65 -29.85 20.21
CA SER A 192 -13.16 -31.19 19.82
C SER A 192 -14.64 -31.20 19.42
N GLY A 193 -15.22 -30.04 19.12
CA GLY A 193 -16.64 -29.88 18.81
C GLY A 193 -16.92 -29.67 17.32
N GLY A 194 -15.86 -29.53 16.52
CA GLY A 194 -15.97 -29.25 15.10
C GLY A 194 -16.67 -30.37 14.34
N ILE A 195 -17.35 -29.96 13.28
CA ILE A 195 -18.12 -30.86 12.42
C ILE A 195 -17.75 -30.67 10.95
N LEU A 196 -17.95 -31.73 10.19
CA LEU A 196 -18.03 -31.72 8.73
C LEU A 196 -19.40 -32.28 8.35
N MET A 197 -20.15 -31.57 7.52
CA MET A 197 -21.54 -31.87 7.23
C MET A 197 -21.79 -31.89 5.72
N ASP A 198 -22.64 -32.81 5.27
CA ASP A 198 -23.13 -32.85 3.90
C ASP A 198 -24.38 -31.96 3.78
N VAL A 199 -24.30 -31.00 2.87
CA VAL A 199 -25.33 -29.98 2.61
C VAL A 199 -26.60 -30.59 2.01
N GLN A 200 -26.48 -31.62 1.18
CA GLN A 200 -27.65 -32.19 0.49
C GLN A 200 -28.41 -33.17 1.39
N THR A 201 -27.69 -33.99 2.15
CA THR A 201 -28.31 -34.99 3.04
C THR A 201 -28.64 -34.44 4.41
N ASN A 202 -28.07 -33.28 4.78
CA ASN A 202 -28.18 -32.69 6.11
C ASN A 202 -27.66 -33.62 7.22
N GLN A 203 -26.68 -34.48 6.91
CA GLN A 203 -26.07 -35.41 7.86
C GLN A 203 -24.63 -35.01 8.19
N PHE A 204 -24.20 -35.30 9.42
CA PHE A 204 -22.80 -35.23 9.78
C PHE A 204 -22.02 -36.29 9.01
N VAL A 205 -20.97 -35.87 8.31
CA VAL A 205 -19.98 -36.78 7.74
C VAL A 205 -19.02 -37.21 8.85
N THR A 206 -18.54 -36.25 9.64
CA THR A 206 -17.72 -36.52 10.83
C THR A 206 -17.88 -35.43 11.88
N GLN A 207 -17.60 -35.76 13.12
CA GLN A 207 -17.66 -34.87 14.28
C GLN A 207 -16.42 -35.07 15.14
N GLY A 208 -16.14 -34.14 16.05
CA GLY A 208 -14.97 -34.25 16.93
C GLY A 208 -13.72 -33.55 16.39
N LEU A 209 -13.84 -32.84 15.26
CA LEU A 209 -12.72 -32.17 14.62
C LEU A 209 -12.23 -30.98 15.47
N SER A 210 -10.92 -30.75 15.47
CA SER A 210 -10.31 -29.63 16.19
C SER A 210 -10.25 -28.39 15.31
N MET A 211 -11.19 -27.47 15.53
CA MET A 211 -11.38 -26.26 14.71
C MET A 211 -11.24 -26.48 13.20
N PRO A 212 -12.14 -27.29 12.58
CA PRO A 212 -12.03 -27.59 11.16
C PRO A 212 -12.23 -26.35 10.29
N HIS A 213 -11.53 -26.29 9.16
CA HIS A 213 -11.61 -25.20 8.21
C HIS A 213 -11.34 -25.67 6.77
N SER A 214 -11.75 -24.84 5.79
CA SER A 214 -11.48 -24.99 4.35
C SER A 214 -11.58 -26.42 3.83
N PRO A 215 -12.76 -27.07 3.94
CA PRO A 215 -12.97 -28.34 3.29
C PRO A 215 -12.86 -28.15 1.78
N ARG A 216 -12.29 -29.13 1.09
CA ARG A 216 -12.09 -29.09 -0.37
C ARG A 216 -12.26 -30.49 -0.95
N TRP A 217 -12.86 -30.56 -2.13
CA TRP A 217 -12.89 -31.78 -2.91
C TRP A 217 -11.80 -31.71 -3.97
N TYR A 218 -10.84 -32.63 -3.94
CA TYR A 218 -9.74 -32.65 -4.89
C TYR A 218 -9.20 -34.08 -5.05
N GLY A 219 -9.08 -34.53 -6.30
CA GLY A 219 -8.59 -35.89 -6.62
C GLY A 219 -9.43 -37.00 -6.00
N ASP A 220 -10.76 -36.89 -6.11
CA ASP A 220 -11.76 -37.82 -5.56
C ASP A 220 -11.66 -38.05 -4.04
N ARG A 221 -11.12 -37.06 -3.33
CA ARG A 221 -10.97 -37.07 -1.87
C ARG A 221 -11.52 -35.79 -1.27
N LEU A 222 -12.13 -35.93 -0.10
CA LEU A 222 -12.53 -34.80 0.74
C LEU A 222 -11.39 -34.46 1.69
N TRP A 223 -10.83 -33.28 1.52
CA TRP A 223 -9.76 -32.73 2.34
C TRP A 223 -10.32 -31.74 3.35
N VAL A 224 -9.67 -31.64 4.51
CA VAL A 224 -10.02 -30.68 5.56
C VAL A 224 -8.76 -30.24 6.31
N LEU A 225 -8.74 -28.98 6.74
CA LEU A 225 -7.76 -28.51 7.70
C LEU A 225 -8.30 -28.74 9.12
N GLU A 226 -7.54 -29.43 9.98
CA GLU A 226 -7.79 -29.42 11.42
C GLU A 226 -6.90 -28.36 12.07
N SER A 227 -7.34 -27.10 12.00
CA SER A 227 -6.55 -25.95 12.40
C SER A 227 -6.10 -25.97 13.86
N GLY A 228 -6.90 -26.56 14.75
CA GLY A 228 -6.55 -26.73 16.15
C GLY A 228 -5.40 -27.72 16.39
N LYS A 229 -5.12 -28.60 15.43
CA LYS A 229 -3.98 -29.52 15.43
C LYS A 229 -2.85 -29.06 14.50
N GLY A 230 -3.10 -28.06 13.64
CA GLY A 230 -2.18 -27.61 12.61
C GLY A 230 -1.95 -28.68 11.55
N SER A 231 -2.99 -29.39 11.09
CA SER A 231 -2.83 -30.50 10.14
C SER A 231 -3.71 -30.40 8.90
N LEU A 232 -3.23 -31.01 7.81
CA LEU A 232 -4.00 -31.37 6.63
C LEU A 232 -4.46 -32.82 6.79
N ALA A 233 -5.76 -33.07 6.61
CA ALA A 233 -6.34 -34.41 6.70
C ALA A 233 -7.28 -34.69 5.53
N THR A 234 -7.51 -35.97 5.29
CA THR A 234 -8.59 -36.46 4.43
C THR A 234 -9.72 -37.03 5.29
N VAL A 235 -10.94 -36.97 4.79
CA VAL A 235 -12.11 -37.58 5.40
C VAL A 235 -12.76 -38.50 4.38
N ASP A 236 -12.96 -39.76 4.72
CA ASP A 236 -13.78 -40.66 3.90
C ASP A 236 -15.26 -40.29 4.08
N PRO A 237 -15.98 -39.84 3.03
CA PRO A 237 -17.37 -39.42 3.16
C PRO A 237 -18.33 -40.57 3.55
N ALA A 238 -17.96 -41.83 3.29
CA ALA A 238 -18.80 -42.98 3.58
C ALA A 238 -18.67 -43.45 5.04
N THR A 239 -17.47 -43.40 5.59
CA THR A 239 -17.18 -43.90 6.95
C THR A 239 -17.02 -42.79 7.99
N GLY A 240 -16.78 -41.55 7.55
CA GLY A 240 -16.44 -40.42 8.42
C GLY A 240 -15.03 -40.51 9.01
N GLN A 241 -14.23 -41.49 8.59
CA GLN A 241 -12.87 -41.70 9.07
C GLN A 241 -11.96 -40.55 8.63
N VAL A 242 -11.20 -40.01 9.57
CA VAL A 242 -10.25 -38.92 9.36
C VAL A 242 -8.83 -39.47 9.34
N GLU A 243 -8.08 -39.21 8.28
CA GLU A 243 -6.67 -39.58 8.15
C GLU A 243 -5.81 -38.33 8.00
N THR A 244 -4.92 -38.08 8.96
CA THR A 244 -3.96 -36.97 8.88
C THR A 244 -2.88 -37.29 7.85
N VAL A 245 -2.74 -36.40 6.86
CA VAL A 245 -1.74 -36.52 5.79
C VAL A 245 -0.46 -35.78 6.15
N ALA A 246 -0.56 -34.60 6.74
CA ALA A 246 0.60 -33.79 7.12
C ALA A 246 0.33 -32.94 8.37
N TYR A 247 1.36 -32.79 9.20
CA TYR A 247 1.40 -31.79 10.28
C TYR A 247 2.20 -30.58 9.82
N LEU A 248 1.65 -29.40 10.04
CA LEU A 248 2.23 -28.11 9.67
C LEU A 248 2.56 -27.30 10.95
N PRO A 249 3.60 -26.44 10.91
CA PRO A 249 4.08 -25.75 12.09
C PRO A 249 3.31 -24.45 12.36
N GLY A 250 1.97 -24.52 12.39
CA GLY A 250 1.13 -23.33 12.64
C GLY A 250 -0.37 -23.60 12.54
N PHE A 251 -1.18 -22.57 12.87
CA PHE A 251 -2.63 -22.65 12.76
C PHE A 251 -3.05 -22.59 11.28
N THR A 252 -3.53 -23.71 10.73
CA THR A 252 -3.84 -23.81 9.30
C THR A 252 -5.13 -23.08 8.94
N ARG A 253 -5.12 -22.30 7.86
CA ARG A 253 -6.27 -21.55 7.32
C ARG A 253 -6.07 -21.31 5.83
N GLY A 254 -7.15 -21.45 5.06
CA GLY A 254 -7.06 -21.37 3.60
C GLY A 254 -6.35 -22.60 3.02
N LEU A 255 -7.02 -23.23 2.06
CA LEU A 255 -6.53 -24.42 1.39
C LEU A 255 -6.93 -24.35 -0.07
N ASP A 256 -5.96 -24.60 -0.94
CA ASP A 256 -6.21 -24.83 -2.36
C ASP A 256 -5.19 -25.81 -2.94
N PHE A 257 -5.49 -26.36 -4.11
CA PHE A 257 -4.73 -27.45 -4.72
C PHE A 257 -4.37 -27.15 -6.16
N TYR A 258 -3.19 -27.61 -6.57
CA TYR A 258 -2.83 -27.63 -7.98
C TYR A 258 -1.78 -28.71 -8.27
N GLN A 259 -2.04 -29.52 -9.29
CA GLN A 259 -1.13 -30.53 -9.84
C GLN A 259 -0.39 -31.38 -8.79
N GLY A 260 -1.12 -31.90 -7.79
CA GLY A 260 -0.54 -32.82 -6.79
C GLY A 260 0.08 -32.12 -5.57
N PHE A 261 -0.11 -30.81 -5.43
CA PHE A 261 0.31 -30.02 -4.29
C PHE A 261 -0.87 -29.36 -3.58
N ALA A 262 -0.82 -29.33 -2.24
CA ALA A 262 -1.66 -28.46 -1.42
C ALA A 262 -0.91 -27.19 -1.06
N PHE A 263 -1.57 -26.04 -1.20
CA PHE A 263 -1.11 -24.74 -0.75
C PHE A 263 -1.94 -24.33 0.46
N ILE A 264 -1.28 -24.21 1.61
CA ILE A 264 -1.94 -24.07 2.91
C ILE A 264 -1.45 -22.80 3.59
N GLY A 265 -2.38 -21.93 3.97
CA GLY A 265 -2.05 -20.75 4.75
C GLY A 265 -1.84 -21.12 6.23
N LEU A 266 -0.87 -20.47 6.86
CA LEU A 266 -0.62 -20.56 8.30
C LEU A 266 -0.77 -19.19 8.94
N SER A 267 -1.36 -19.20 10.14
CA SER A 267 -1.52 -18.04 11.01
C SER A 267 -0.78 -18.25 12.33
N GLN A 268 -0.27 -17.17 12.92
CA GLN A 268 0.34 -17.23 14.24
C GLN A 268 -0.73 -17.52 15.30
N VAL A 269 -0.43 -18.49 16.17
CA VAL A 269 -1.25 -18.76 17.34
C VAL A 269 -0.98 -17.66 18.37
N ARG A 270 -2.00 -16.86 18.69
CA ARG A 270 -1.94 -15.86 19.77
C ARG A 270 -2.63 -16.40 21.02
N GLU A 271 -2.07 -16.14 22.20
CA GLU A 271 -2.75 -16.41 23.48
C GLU A 271 -3.95 -15.46 23.64
N THR A 272 -5.09 -15.86 23.07
CA THR A 272 -6.37 -15.18 23.23
C THR A 272 -7.42 -16.19 23.67
N ALA A 273 -8.58 -15.70 24.12
CA ALA A 273 -9.72 -16.55 24.50
C ALA A 273 -10.15 -17.53 23.39
N VAL A 274 -9.86 -17.23 22.11
CA VAL A 274 -10.19 -18.09 20.96
C VAL A 274 -9.20 -19.25 20.81
N PHE A 275 -7.91 -19.10 21.11
CA PHE A 275 -6.93 -20.17 20.93
C PHE A 275 -6.63 -20.98 22.19
N ASN A 276 -7.04 -20.51 23.38
CA ASN A 276 -6.82 -21.25 24.62
C ASN A 276 -7.43 -22.67 24.56
N GLY A 277 -6.64 -23.69 24.93
CA GLY A 277 -7.04 -25.09 25.02
C GLY A 277 -6.88 -25.91 23.74
N LEU A 278 -6.19 -25.40 22.71
CA LEU A 278 -5.97 -26.13 21.46
C LEU A 278 -4.66 -26.92 21.47
N PRO A 279 -4.59 -28.11 20.84
CA PRO A 279 -3.34 -28.88 20.72
C PRO A 279 -2.17 -28.05 20.15
N ILE A 280 -2.43 -27.20 19.15
CA ILE A 280 -1.42 -26.38 18.49
C ILE A 280 -0.73 -25.36 19.41
N THR A 281 -1.36 -24.94 20.53
CA THR A 281 -0.74 -23.97 21.46
C THR A 281 0.45 -24.55 22.22
N GLN A 282 0.68 -25.87 22.14
CA GLN A 282 1.85 -26.52 22.74
C GLN A 282 3.11 -26.35 21.86
N GLN A 283 2.96 -25.93 20.61
CA GLN A 283 4.09 -25.67 19.72
C GLN A 283 4.71 -24.30 20.03
N GLN A 284 6.06 -24.23 20.04
CA GLN A 284 6.79 -22.99 20.31
C GLN A 284 6.86 -22.05 19.09
N GLU A 285 6.71 -22.59 17.88
CA GLU A 285 6.86 -21.83 16.65
C GLU A 285 5.62 -20.99 16.32
N ARG A 286 5.83 -19.73 15.94
CA ARG A 286 4.78 -18.78 15.52
C ARG A 286 4.93 -18.44 14.05
N ASN A 287 4.62 -19.41 13.18
CA ASN A 287 4.73 -19.21 11.74
C ASN A 287 3.48 -18.56 11.14
N CYS A 288 3.68 -17.69 10.14
CA CYS A 288 2.63 -17.16 9.28
C CYS A 288 3.11 -17.11 7.84
N GLY A 289 2.26 -17.53 6.89
CA GLY A 289 2.58 -17.54 5.46
C GLY A 289 1.95 -18.72 4.74
N VAL A 290 2.56 -19.21 3.66
CA VAL A 290 2.02 -20.30 2.83
C VAL A 290 2.99 -21.48 2.78
N TRP A 291 2.49 -22.67 3.06
CA TRP A 291 3.22 -23.93 3.03
C TRP A 291 2.72 -24.79 1.87
N VAL A 292 3.66 -25.53 1.25
CA VAL A 292 3.38 -26.43 0.13
C VAL A 292 3.60 -27.87 0.58
N VAL A 293 2.57 -28.70 0.44
CA VAL A 293 2.60 -30.13 0.80
C VAL A 293 2.38 -30.98 -0.44
N HIS A 294 3.23 -31.98 -0.67
CA HIS A 294 3.04 -32.97 -1.73
C HIS A 294 1.97 -34.00 -1.30
N LEU A 295 0.91 -34.15 -2.09
CA LEU A 295 -0.31 -34.86 -1.65
C LEU A 295 -0.12 -36.35 -1.41
N GLU A 296 0.73 -37.00 -2.21
CA GLU A 296 0.93 -38.46 -2.10
C GLU A 296 1.82 -38.85 -0.92
N THR A 297 2.76 -37.97 -0.54
CA THR A 297 3.80 -38.29 0.46
C THR A 297 3.58 -37.59 1.79
N GLY A 298 2.71 -36.57 1.82
CA GLY A 298 2.51 -35.72 3.00
C GLY A 298 3.71 -34.84 3.34
N GLN A 299 4.75 -34.80 2.50
CA GLN A 299 5.95 -34.02 2.77
C GLN A 299 5.72 -32.53 2.52
N ILE A 300 6.16 -31.70 3.47
CA ILE A 300 6.31 -30.26 3.24
C ILE A 300 7.51 -30.06 2.32
N ILE A 301 7.28 -29.52 1.13
CA ILE A 301 8.32 -29.32 0.14
C ILE A 301 8.82 -27.88 0.07
N GLY A 302 8.05 -26.90 0.55
CA GLY A 302 8.47 -25.50 0.54
C GLY A 302 7.55 -24.60 1.34
N PHE A 303 8.02 -23.39 1.61
CA PHE A 303 7.22 -22.37 2.28
C PHE A 303 7.61 -20.95 1.85
N LEU A 304 6.67 -20.03 2.04
CA LEU A 304 6.87 -18.60 2.19
C LEU A 304 6.39 -18.21 3.59
N ARG A 305 7.21 -17.52 4.36
CA ARG A 305 6.93 -17.06 5.72
C ARG A 305 7.04 -15.54 5.78
N PHE A 306 6.03 -14.89 6.35
CA PHE A 306 6.08 -13.47 6.68
C PHE A 306 6.77 -13.27 8.04
N GLU A 307 7.75 -12.36 8.11
CA GLU A 307 8.46 -12.04 9.35
C GLU A 307 7.86 -10.82 10.05
N GLU A 308 7.27 -9.89 9.29
CA GLU A 308 6.72 -8.63 9.81
C GLU A 308 5.37 -8.27 9.14
N ALA A 309 4.57 -7.47 9.87
CA ALA A 309 3.22 -6.95 9.56
C ALA A 309 2.08 -7.94 9.23
N VAL A 310 2.37 -9.08 8.62
CA VAL A 310 1.39 -10.14 8.36
C VAL A 310 1.62 -11.26 9.37
N GLN A 311 0.65 -11.45 10.26
CA GLN A 311 0.69 -12.48 11.31
C GLN A 311 -0.44 -13.50 11.14
N GLU A 312 -1.24 -13.36 10.09
CA GLU A 312 -2.43 -14.14 9.83
C GLU A 312 -2.64 -14.27 8.32
N ILE A 313 -2.93 -15.50 7.89
CA ILE A 313 -3.43 -15.83 6.55
C ILE A 313 -4.81 -16.42 6.74
N PHE A 314 -5.79 -15.90 5.99
CA PHE A 314 -7.18 -16.29 6.14
C PHE A 314 -7.63 -17.25 5.04
N ALA A 315 -7.45 -16.87 3.78
CA ALA A 315 -7.72 -17.70 2.62
C ALA A 315 -6.50 -17.79 1.70
N VAL A 316 -6.43 -18.88 0.94
CA VAL A 316 -5.42 -19.13 -0.11
C VAL A 316 -6.18 -19.58 -1.36
N GLN A 317 -5.83 -19.01 -2.49
CA GLN A 317 -6.30 -19.43 -3.82
C GLN A 317 -5.11 -19.49 -4.77
N VAL A 318 -5.04 -20.56 -5.55
CA VAL A 318 -4.09 -20.71 -6.66
C VAL A 318 -4.67 -20.05 -7.89
N LEU A 319 -3.84 -19.38 -8.69
CA LEU A 319 -4.20 -18.84 -10.00
C LEU A 319 -3.48 -19.63 -11.11
N PRO A 320 -4.11 -20.68 -11.68
CA PRO A 320 -3.53 -21.47 -12.75
C PRO A 320 -3.27 -20.64 -14.01
N GLY A 321 -2.07 -20.78 -14.59
CA GLY A 321 -1.71 -20.13 -15.85
C GLY A 321 -1.41 -18.63 -15.74
N ILE A 322 -1.55 -18.04 -14.54
CA ILE A 322 -1.27 -16.64 -14.26
C ILE A 322 -0.06 -16.55 -13.35
N ARG A 323 1.04 -15.98 -13.85
CA ARG A 323 2.33 -15.95 -13.17
C ARG A 323 2.59 -14.62 -12.49
N PHE A 324 2.14 -13.51 -13.07
CA PHE A 324 2.40 -12.17 -12.59
C PHE A 324 1.13 -11.29 -12.64
N PRO A 325 0.12 -11.60 -11.80
CA PRO A 325 -1.14 -10.87 -11.78
C PRO A 325 -1.00 -9.49 -11.17
N GLU A 326 -1.81 -8.55 -11.65
CA GLU A 326 -2.09 -7.26 -11.02
C GLU A 326 -3.58 -7.17 -10.61
N LEU A 327 -3.88 -6.29 -9.66
CA LEU A 327 -5.22 -5.89 -9.28
C LEU A 327 -5.26 -4.37 -9.11
N LEU A 328 -6.16 -3.69 -9.80
CA LEU A 328 -6.32 -2.23 -9.68
C LEU A 328 -7.61 -1.92 -8.92
N ASN A 329 -7.53 -1.46 -7.67
CA ASN A 329 -8.72 -1.08 -6.88
C ASN A 329 -8.72 0.38 -6.41
N ASP A 330 -7.59 1.07 -6.53
CA ASP A 330 -7.35 2.40 -5.97
C ASP A 330 -6.64 3.37 -6.94
N ASN A 331 -6.31 2.94 -8.17
CA ASN A 331 -5.73 3.81 -9.19
C ASN A 331 -6.84 4.44 -10.05
N GLU A 332 -7.26 5.66 -9.68
CA GLU A 332 -8.34 6.38 -10.37
C GLU A 332 -8.07 6.65 -11.85
N GLU A 333 -6.82 6.94 -12.23
CA GLU A 333 -6.43 7.22 -13.61
C GLU A 333 -6.58 5.98 -14.50
N LEU A 334 -5.99 4.86 -14.09
CA LEU A 334 -6.08 3.60 -14.83
C LEU A 334 -7.49 3.03 -14.81
N LEU A 335 -8.19 3.13 -13.68
CA LEU A 335 -9.59 2.68 -13.59
C LEU A 335 -10.53 3.55 -14.43
N GLY A 336 -10.34 4.87 -14.40
CA GLY A 336 -11.14 5.84 -15.13
C GLY A 336 -10.99 5.73 -16.65
N SER A 337 -9.87 5.16 -17.12
CA SER A 337 -9.56 4.94 -18.54
C SER A 337 -9.70 3.48 -19.00
N SER A 338 -10.07 2.55 -18.10
CA SER A 338 -10.21 1.13 -18.42
C SER A 338 -11.67 0.71 -18.58
N TYR A 339 -12.10 0.57 -19.84
CA TYR A 339 -13.46 0.14 -20.19
C TYR A 339 -13.49 -1.30 -20.67
N VAL A 340 -14.53 -2.03 -20.28
CA VAL A 340 -14.86 -3.37 -20.82
C VAL A 340 -16.22 -3.25 -21.49
N LEU A 341 -16.25 -3.45 -22.80
CA LEU A 341 -17.47 -3.38 -23.61
C LEU A 341 -17.80 -4.78 -24.16
N PRO A 342 -19.09 -5.08 -24.43
CA PRO A 342 -19.46 -6.28 -25.18
C PRO A 342 -18.85 -6.28 -26.58
N ASP A 343 -18.55 -7.46 -27.13
CA ASP A 343 -17.92 -7.62 -28.46
C ASP A 343 -18.68 -6.87 -29.57
N ALA A 344 -20.01 -6.85 -29.52
CA ALA A 344 -20.83 -6.11 -30.48
C ALA A 344 -20.56 -4.60 -30.43
N ALA A 345 -20.36 -4.02 -29.24
CA ALA A 345 -20.02 -2.61 -29.09
C ALA A 345 -18.55 -2.33 -29.43
N LEU A 346 -17.63 -3.29 -29.18
CA LEU A 346 -16.22 -3.16 -29.56
C LEU A 346 -16.04 -3.00 -31.07
N ALA A 347 -16.90 -3.61 -31.89
CA ALA A 347 -16.89 -3.46 -33.35
C ALA A 347 -17.12 -2.01 -33.81
N ASP A 348 -17.83 -1.21 -33.00
CA ASP A 348 -18.17 0.19 -33.28
C ASP A 348 -17.25 1.18 -32.54
N VAL A 349 -16.27 0.70 -31.76
CA VAL A 349 -15.30 1.59 -31.10
C VAL A 349 -14.40 2.21 -32.15
N TYR A 350 -14.44 3.54 -32.23
CA TYR A 350 -13.58 4.32 -33.12
C TYR A 350 -12.10 3.98 -32.92
N GLN A 351 -11.47 3.47 -33.99
CA GLN A 351 -10.05 3.07 -34.03
C GLN A 351 -9.15 4.14 -34.66
N GLY A 352 -9.71 5.26 -35.13
CA GLY A 352 -8.94 6.34 -35.72
C GLY A 352 -8.17 7.14 -34.65
N PRO A 353 -7.26 8.03 -35.06
CA PRO A 353 -6.62 8.94 -34.13
C PRO A 353 -7.71 9.79 -33.46
N LEU A 354 -7.70 9.81 -32.12
CA LEU A 354 -8.46 10.79 -31.36
C LEU A 354 -7.86 12.14 -31.70
N GLU A 355 -8.60 12.98 -32.41
CA GLU A 355 -8.27 14.40 -32.57
C GLU A 355 -8.65 15.08 -31.26
N PHE A 356 -7.73 15.06 -30.29
CA PHE A 356 -7.85 15.90 -29.12
C PHE A 356 -7.71 17.35 -29.57
N ASP A 357 -8.52 18.23 -28.98
CA ASP A 357 -8.23 19.66 -29.04
C ASP A 357 -6.77 19.86 -28.58
N GLN A 358 -5.96 20.58 -29.36
CA GLN A 358 -4.56 20.84 -29.03
C GLN A 358 -4.43 21.48 -27.63
N ASP A 359 -5.46 22.23 -27.21
CA ASP A 359 -5.53 22.80 -25.88
C ASP A 359 -5.76 21.75 -24.78
N GLU A 360 -6.58 20.73 -25.01
CA GLU A 360 -6.78 19.64 -24.03
C GLU A 360 -5.53 18.78 -23.88
N GLU A 361 -4.87 18.44 -25.00
CA GLU A 361 -3.63 17.67 -24.97
C GLU A 361 -2.50 18.47 -24.31
N ALA A 362 -2.38 19.77 -24.58
CA ALA A 362 -1.41 20.63 -23.91
C ALA A 362 -1.65 20.65 -22.38
N GLN A 363 -2.90 20.73 -21.94
CA GLN A 363 -3.24 20.65 -20.51
C GLN A 363 -2.93 19.28 -19.90
N PHE A 364 -3.17 18.18 -20.63
CA PHE A 364 -2.81 16.84 -20.19
C PHE A 364 -1.30 16.73 -19.96
N GLN A 365 -0.50 17.16 -20.94
CA GLN A 365 0.97 17.16 -20.82
C GLN A 365 1.46 18.02 -19.66
N PHE A 366 0.83 19.19 -19.42
CA PHE A 366 1.14 20.01 -18.26
C PHE A 366 0.87 19.29 -16.92
N ARG A 367 -0.30 18.64 -16.77
CA ARG A 367 -0.64 17.87 -15.57
C ARG A 367 0.32 16.70 -15.34
N ALA A 368 0.59 15.91 -16.38
CA ALA A 368 1.55 14.82 -16.32
C ALA A 368 2.96 15.30 -15.91
N GLY A 369 3.38 16.47 -16.43
CA GLY A 369 4.62 17.13 -16.02
C GLY A 369 4.66 17.46 -14.53
N ASN A 370 3.58 18.05 -13.98
CA ASN A 370 3.47 18.35 -12.54
C ASN A 370 3.54 17.08 -11.68
N ASP A 371 2.85 16.01 -12.09
CA ASP A 371 2.83 14.75 -11.34
C ASP A 371 4.21 14.09 -11.29
N ARG A 372 4.95 14.11 -12.41
CA ARG A 372 6.33 13.63 -12.48
C ARG A 372 7.28 14.49 -11.66
N TYR A 373 7.11 15.82 -11.67
CA TYR A 373 7.88 16.74 -10.84
C TYR A 373 7.68 16.45 -9.34
N ASN A 374 6.42 16.33 -8.90
CA ASN A 374 6.07 16.00 -7.52
C ASN A 374 6.59 14.62 -7.08
N SER A 375 6.78 13.71 -8.04
CA SER A 375 7.35 12.37 -7.81
C SER A 375 8.89 12.34 -7.91
N GLY A 376 9.56 13.49 -8.08
CA GLY A 376 11.02 13.60 -8.21
C GLY A 376 11.59 13.12 -9.55
N GLN A 377 10.75 12.81 -10.55
CA GLN A 377 11.16 12.33 -11.86
C GLN A 377 11.41 13.50 -12.82
N LEU A 378 12.47 14.26 -12.57
CA LEU A 378 12.73 15.55 -13.24
C LEU A 378 12.86 15.45 -14.77
N ASP A 379 13.54 14.43 -15.30
CA ASP A 379 13.71 14.27 -16.75
C ASP A 379 12.38 13.95 -17.46
N ALA A 380 11.51 13.15 -16.81
CA ALA A 380 10.18 12.88 -17.32
C ALA A 380 9.29 14.13 -17.28
N ALA A 381 9.39 14.94 -16.21
CA ALA A 381 8.69 16.21 -16.11
C ALA A 381 9.11 17.18 -17.23
N ILE A 382 10.41 17.29 -17.51
CA ILE A 382 10.95 18.10 -18.63
C ILE A 382 10.33 17.67 -19.96
N ALA A 383 10.31 16.37 -20.25
CA ALA A 383 9.77 15.85 -21.50
C ALA A 383 8.28 16.24 -21.68
N HIS A 384 7.48 16.12 -20.62
CA HIS A 384 6.08 16.52 -20.63
C HIS A 384 5.87 18.02 -20.80
N TYR A 385 6.62 18.88 -20.10
CA TYR A 385 6.52 20.33 -20.30
C TYR A 385 6.96 20.77 -21.70
N GLN A 386 8.00 20.15 -22.27
CA GLN A 386 8.42 20.43 -23.65
C GLN A 386 7.33 20.02 -24.65
N GLN A 387 6.68 18.87 -24.44
CA GLN A 387 5.57 18.45 -25.27
C GLN A 387 4.36 19.38 -25.14
N CYS A 388 4.04 19.85 -23.92
CA CYS A 388 3.05 20.88 -23.67
C CYS A 388 3.34 22.16 -24.48
N LEU A 389 4.57 22.68 -24.42
CA LEU A 389 4.97 23.89 -25.14
C LEU A 389 5.07 23.70 -26.65
N LYS A 390 5.24 22.48 -27.14
CA LYS A 390 5.17 22.16 -28.58
C LYS A 390 3.74 22.26 -29.09
N LEU A 391 2.76 21.86 -28.28
CA LEU A 391 1.33 21.93 -28.60
C LEU A 391 0.79 23.35 -28.42
N LYS A 392 1.18 24.00 -27.32
CA LYS A 392 0.75 25.35 -26.95
C LYS A 392 1.96 26.20 -26.53
N PRO A 393 2.63 26.88 -27.49
CA PRO A 393 3.85 27.65 -27.21
C PRO A 393 3.68 28.80 -26.20
N ASP A 394 2.46 29.31 -26.02
CA ASP A 394 2.10 30.37 -25.08
C ASP A 394 1.64 29.86 -23.71
N PHE A 395 1.80 28.56 -23.41
CA PHE A 395 1.47 27.99 -22.10
C PHE A 395 2.48 28.42 -21.01
N GLN A 396 2.26 29.60 -20.44
CA GLN A 396 3.19 30.28 -19.52
C GLN A 396 3.56 29.45 -18.28
N LEU A 397 2.60 28.75 -17.66
CA LEU A 397 2.87 27.93 -16.46
C LEU A 397 3.83 26.76 -16.74
N ALA A 398 3.66 26.07 -17.89
CA ALA A 398 4.57 24.99 -18.30
C ALA A 398 5.99 25.52 -18.53
N ARG A 399 6.10 26.70 -19.15
CA ARG A 399 7.38 27.39 -19.36
C ARG A 399 8.06 27.79 -18.05
N TYR A 400 7.29 28.31 -17.09
CA TYR A 400 7.80 28.68 -15.77
C TYR A 400 8.34 27.45 -15.03
N ASN A 401 7.55 26.37 -14.97
CA ASN A 401 7.96 25.12 -14.31
C ASN A 401 9.17 24.49 -14.99
N LEU A 402 9.26 24.52 -16.32
CA LEU A 402 10.43 24.06 -17.06
C LEU A 402 11.70 24.88 -16.71
N GLY A 403 11.57 26.20 -16.64
CA GLY A 403 12.65 27.10 -16.23
C GLY A 403 13.13 26.83 -14.80
N VAL A 404 12.22 26.55 -13.87
CA VAL A 404 12.54 26.18 -12.48
C VAL A 404 13.33 24.88 -12.43
N ILE A 405 12.90 23.82 -13.15
CA ILE A 405 13.62 22.55 -13.18
C ILE A 405 15.02 22.72 -13.78
N TYR A 406 15.16 23.46 -14.89
CA TYR A 406 16.47 23.72 -15.45
C TYR A 406 17.39 24.47 -14.49
N ARG A 407 16.86 25.44 -13.73
CA ARG A 407 17.61 26.14 -12.68
C ARG A 407 18.07 25.18 -11.57
N GLU A 408 17.21 24.27 -11.14
CA GLU A 408 17.54 23.25 -10.12
C GLU A 408 18.59 22.25 -10.60
N GLN A 409 18.59 21.91 -11.89
CA GLN A 409 19.62 21.10 -12.54
C GLN A 409 20.88 21.89 -12.91
N GLU A 410 21.00 23.16 -12.50
CA GLU A 410 22.09 24.08 -12.87
C GLU A 410 22.29 24.26 -14.39
N ARG A 411 21.24 23.99 -15.17
CA ARG A 411 21.16 24.21 -16.62
C ARG A 411 20.82 25.67 -16.92
N TRP A 412 21.76 26.53 -16.53
CA TRP A 412 21.56 27.99 -16.45
C TRP A 412 21.12 28.62 -17.76
N ALA A 413 21.69 28.18 -18.90
CA ALA A 413 21.39 28.75 -20.20
C ALA A 413 19.95 28.44 -20.65
N GLU A 414 19.50 27.20 -20.47
CA GLU A 414 18.12 26.83 -20.77
C GLU A 414 17.13 27.53 -19.83
N ALA A 415 17.41 27.57 -18.53
CA ALA A 415 16.57 28.27 -17.57
C ALA A 415 16.41 29.77 -17.92
N GLU A 416 17.52 30.44 -18.24
CA GLU A 416 17.51 31.86 -18.62
C GLU A 416 16.67 32.11 -19.89
N ALA A 417 16.74 31.21 -20.88
CA ALA A 417 15.95 31.31 -22.10
C ALA A 417 14.43 31.24 -21.82
N GLU A 418 14.02 30.31 -20.94
CA GLU A 418 12.61 30.17 -20.57
C GLU A 418 12.09 31.39 -19.80
N PHE A 419 12.83 31.86 -18.80
CA PHE A 419 12.42 33.04 -18.03
C PHE A 419 12.45 34.34 -18.84
N LYS A 420 13.40 34.52 -19.77
CA LYS A 420 13.40 35.69 -20.67
C LYS A 420 12.21 35.68 -21.63
N THR A 421 11.80 34.50 -22.09
CA THR A 421 10.60 34.36 -22.93
C THR A 421 9.35 34.75 -22.15
N LEU A 422 9.23 34.32 -20.89
CA LEU A 422 8.14 34.77 -20.00
C LEU A 422 8.19 36.27 -19.75
N LEU A 423 9.39 36.83 -19.51
CA LEU A 423 9.56 38.24 -19.20
C LEU A 423 9.15 39.16 -20.35
N ALA A 424 9.28 38.71 -21.60
CA ALA A 424 8.79 39.43 -22.77
C ALA A 424 7.25 39.63 -22.75
N VAL A 425 6.52 38.74 -22.07
CA VAL A 425 5.05 38.80 -21.94
C VAL A 425 4.64 39.40 -20.60
N GLU A 426 5.40 39.13 -19.53
CA GLU A 426 5.13 39.58 -18.16
C GLU A 426 6.27 40.47 -17.61
N PRO A 427 6.51 41.66 -18.18
CA PRO A 427 7.67 42.49 -17.83
C PRO A 427 7.67 43.04 -16.39
N HIS A 428 6.54 42.91 -15.69
CA HIS A 428 6.33 43.39 -14.31
C HIS A 428 6.19 42.23 -13.29
N ASN A 429 6.52 40.99 -13.66
CA ASN A 429 6.47 39.86 -12.72
C ASN A 429 7.78 39.79 -11.89
N PRO A 430 7.75 40.07 -10.57
CA PRO A 430 8.94 40.08 -9.73
C PRO A 430 9.59 38.69 -9.59
N ALA A 431 8.81 37.61 -9.67
CA ALA A 431 9.33 36.24 -9.57
C ALA A 431 10.27 35.89 -10.73
N LEU A 432 10.04 36.42 -11.93
CA LEU A 432 10.91 36.20 -13.09
C LEU A 432 12.29 36.85 -12.88
N TYR A 433 12.32 38.10 -12.39
CA TYR A 433 13.58 38.77 -12.07
C TYR A 433 14.32 38.08 -10.93
N ASN A 434 13.63 37.63 -9.88
CA ASN A 434 14.26 36.84 -8.82
C ASN A 434 14.91 35.55 -9.36
N ASN A 435 14.21 34.83 -10.26
CA ASN A 435 14.77 33.64 -10.90
C ASN A 435 15.98 33.95 -11.79
N LEU A 436 15.93 35.03 -12.57
CA LEU A 436 17.07 35.50 -13.37
C LEU A 436 18.26 35.90 -12.48
N GLY A 437 18.00 36.53 -11.34
CA GLY A 437 19.03 36.86 -10.36
C GLY A 437 19.73 35.63 -9.78
N ILE A 438 18.97 34.58 -9.45
CA ILE A 438 19.52 33.29 -9.01
C ILE A 438 20.39 32.67 -10.12
N ILE A 439 19.94 32.71 -11.36
CA ILE A 439 20.68 32.16 -12.51
C ILE A 439 21.99 32.94 -12.73
N ALA A 440 21.93 34.28 -12.73
CA ALA A 440 23.11 35.13 -12.85
C ALA A 440 24.10 34.88 -11.71
N GLN A 441 23.60 34.66 -10.48
CA GLN A 441 24.41 34.29 -9.33
C GLN A 441 25.09 32.93 -9.53
N GLY A 442 24.37 31.91 -10.01
CA GLY A 442 24.92 30.58 -10.32
C GLY A 442 26.03 30.63 -11.37
N ARG A 443 25.94 31.57 -12.32
CA ARG A 443 26.95 31.82 -13.36
C ARG A 443 28.10 32.73 -12.91
N GLY A 444 28.05 33.26 -11.68
CA GLY A 444 29.05 34.19 -11.14
C GLY A 444 28.95 35.62 -11.68
N HIS A 445 27.83 35.98 -12.32
CA HIS A 445 27.56 37.34 -12.82
C HIS A 445 26.94 38.19 -11.70
N TRP A 446 27.73 38.49 -10.67
CA TRP A 446 27.24 39.11 -9.43
C TRP A 446 26.54 40.46 -9.63
N ARG A 447 27.00 41.26 -10.60
CA ARG A 447 26.40 42.58 -10.89
C ARG A 447 25.00 42.45 -11.49
N ASP A 448 24.83 41.50 -12.41
CA ASP A 448 23.54 41.24 -13.05
C ASP A 448 22.56 40.66 -12.03
N ALA A 449 23.03 39.70 -11.22
CA ALA A 449 22.25 39.12 -10.13
C ALA A 449 21.71 40.18 -9.15
N ARG A 450 22.57 41.11 -8.72
CA ARG A 450 22.17 42.24 -7.87
C ARG A 450 21.10 43.09 -8.54
N GLY A 451 21.30 43.48 -9.80
CA GLY A 451 20.35 44.29 -10.54
C GLY A 451 18.99 43.62 -10.70
N ASP A 452 18.97 42.30 -10.95
CA ASP A 452 17.74 41.52 -11.08
C ASP A 452 17.01 41.38 -9.74
N PHE A 453 17.71 41.14 -8.62
CA PHE A 453 17.06 41.14 -7.30
C PHE A 453 16.51 42.51 -6.91
N GLU A 454 17.28 43.58 -7.11
CA GLU A 454 16.83 44.96 -6.86
C GLU A 454 15.60 45.31 -7.73
N ARG A 455 15.54 44.80 -8.97
CA ARG A 455 14.38 44.96 -9.85
C ARG A 455 13.15 44.19 -9.37
N ALA A 456 13.33 42.97 -8.88
CA ALA A 456 12.24 42.19 -8.27
C ALA A 456 11.65 42.93 -7.05
N ILE A 457 12.51 43.45 -6.17
CA ILE A 457 12.13 44.25 -4.99
C ILE A 457 11.46 45.56 -5.39
N ALA A 458 11.92 46.22 -6.45
CA ALA A 458 11.29 47.45 -6.93
C ALA A 458 9.86 47.22 -7.47
N LEU A 459 9.60 46.05 -8.03
CA LEU A 459 8.27 45.65 -8.52
C LEU A 459 7.34 45.20 -7.39
N ASP A 460 7.89 44.48 -6.41
CA ASP A 460 7.20 44.10 -5.19
C ASP A 460 8.11 44.30 -3.96
N PRO A 461 7.96 45.44 -3.24
CA PRO A 461 8.75 45.73 -2.05
C PRO A 461 8.50 44.80 -0.86
N GLN A 462 7.54 43.88 -0.94
CA GLN A 462 7.30 42.86 0.09
C GLN A 462 7.76 41.47 -0.34
N PHE A 463 8.47 41.35 -1.47
CA PHE A 463 8.89 40.06 -1.99
C PHE A 463 10.07 39.49 -1.21
N ALA A 464 9.76 38.88 -0.07
CA ALA A 464 10.71 38.41 0.93
C ALA A 464 11.83 37.53 0.36
N VAL A 465 11.51 36.66 -0.60
CA VAL A 465 12.49 35.77 -1.26
C VAL A 465 13.56 36.57 -2.01
N ALA A 466 13.18 37.63 -2.72
CA ALA A 466 14.12 38.48 -3.45
C ALA A 466 15.02 39.29 -2.50
N HIS A 467 14.45 39.82 -1.41
CA HIS A 467 15.22 40.46 -0.34
C HIS A 467 16.23 39.51 0.28
N PHE A 468 15.81 38.30 0.63
CA PHE A 468 16.72 37.29 1.20
C PHE A 468 17.85 36.92 0.23
N ASN A 469 17.53 36.68 -1.04
CA ASN A 469 18.52 36.38 -2.06
C ASN A 469 19.52 37.53 -2.28
N LEU A 470 19.04 38.79 -2.30
CA LEU A 470 19.90 39.97 -2.33
C LEU A 470 20.80 40.03 -1.09
N GLY A 471 20.25 39.79 0.09
CA GLY A 471 21.00 39.76 1.34
C GLY A 471 22.15 38.75 1.30
N MET A 472 21.88 37.53 0.86
CA MET A 472 22.89 36.49 0.71
C MET A 472 23.97 36.86 -0.32
N LEU A 473 23.60 37.50 -1.43
CA LEU A 473 24.55 38.00 -2.42
C LEU A 473 25.44 39.11 -1.83
N LEU A 474 24.87 40.10 -1.14
CA LEU A 474 25.60 41.21 -0.52
C LEU A 474 26.57 40.72 0.56
N LEU A 475 26.15 39.76 1.39
CA LEU A 475 27.03 39.12 2.38
C LEU A 475 28.23 38.44 1.72
N ARG A 476 28.00 37.75 0.60
CA ARG A 476 29.08 37.12 -0.19
C ARG A 476 30.05 38.16 -0.78
N LEU A 477 29.55 39.33 -1.18
CA LEU A 477 30.37 40.42 -1.72
C LEU A 477 31.07 41.26 -0.64
N GLY A 478 30.80 41.00 0.65
CA GLY A 478 31.40 41.72 1.78
C GLY A 478 30.66 43.00 2.17
N GLU A 479 29.47 43.26 1.62
CA GLU A 479 28.62 44.40 1.94
C GLU A 479 27.76 44.08 3.18
N TYR A 480 28.41 43.79 4.30
CA TYR A 480 27.77 43.14 5.46
C TYR A 480 26.59 43.89 6.07
N ALA A 481 26.66 45.23 6.17
CA ALA A 481 25.60 46.01 6.81
C ALA A 481 24.28 45.93 6.04
N GLN A 482 24.34 46.09 4.72
CA GLN A 482 23.17 45.95 3.85
C GLN A 482 22.75 44.49 3.73
N GLY A 483 23.72 43.58 3.57
CA GLY A 483 23.45 42.15 3.46
C GLY A 483 22.70 41.57 4.65
N TRP A 484 23.05 41.94 5.88
CA TRP A 484 22.33 41.50 7.07
C TRP A 484 20.95 42.15 7.21
N ALA A 485 20.78 43.42 6.81
CA ALA A 485 19.48 44.07 6.82
C ALA A 485 18.50 43.36 5.86
N GLU A 486 18.96 43.03 4.65
CA GLU A 486 18.17 42.31 3.67
C GLU A 486 17.93 40.84 4.05
N ALA A 487 18.91 40.19 4.68
CA ALA A 487 18.77 38.81 5.15
C ALA A 487 17.70 38.63 6.25
N GLU A 488 17.24 39.68 6.93
CA GLU A 488 16.13 39.59 7.89
C GLU A 488 14.78 39.24 7.24
N TRP A 489 14.64 39.46 5.93
CA TRP A 489 13.43 39.08 5.21
C TRP A 489 13.22 37.56 5.12
N ARG A 490 14.25 36.75 5.41
CA ARG A 490 14.13 35.28 5.45
C ARG A 490 12.99 34.79 6.36
N TRP A 491 12.68 35.52 7.43
CA TRP A 491 11.58 35.18 8.36
C TRP A 491 10.18 35.30 7.75
N GLN A 492 10.06 35.90 6.58
CA GLN A 492 8.82 36.01 5.80
C GLN A 492 8.79 35.03 4.63
N THR A 493 9.78 34.12 4.54
CA THR A 493 9.82 33.04 3.53
C THR A 493 9.37 31.72 4.14
N GLU A 494 8.95 30.77 3.31
CA GLU A 494 8.47 29.46 3.78
C GLU A 494 9.59 28.54 4.31
N GLU A 495 10.84 28.82 3.93
CA GLU A 495 12.01 27.99 4.23
C GLU A 495 12.49 28.14 5.69
N PHE A 496 12.13 29.25 6.35
CA PHE A 496 12.60 29.59 7.68
C PHE A 496 11.44 29.77 8.64
N THR A 497 11.46 29.04 9.76
CA THR A 497 10.50 29.25 10.85
C THR A 497 11.14 30.17 11.90
N PRO A 498 10.51 31.31 12.23
CA PRO A 498 10.99 32.18 13.31
C PRO A 498 11.10 31.42 14.63
N PHE A 499 12.20 31.65 15.35
CA PHE A 499 12.33 31.15 16.71
C PHE A 499 11.50 32.02 17.65
N ASP A 500 10.39 31.47 18.14
CA ASP A 500 9.52 32.16 19.10
C ASP A 500 10.18 32.25 20.48
N CYS A 501 10.75 33.42 20.77
CA CYS A 501 11.40 33.74 22.03
C CYS A 501 10.76 34.98 22.65
N PRO A 502 10.19 34.90 23.86
CA PRO A 502 9.59 36.07 24.51
C PRO A 502 10.62 37.07 25.04
N GLN A 503 11.92 36.77 24.91
CA GLN A 503 13.01 37.61 25.39
C GLN A 503 13.49 38.56 24.28
N PRO A 504 13.97 39.76 24.62
CA PRO A 504 14.42 40.72 23.62
C PRO A 504 15.59 40.18 22.79
N ARG A 505 15.55 40.41 21.47
CA ARG A 505 16.66 40.09 20.57
C ARG A 505 17.83 41.01 20.86
N TRP A 506 19.01 40.42 21.07
CA TRP A 506 20.26 41.16 21.26
C TRP A 506 20.61 41.97 20.00
N GLN A 507 20.84 43.27 20.16
CA GLN A 507 21.16 44.21 19.09
C GLN A 507 22.63 44.67 19.13
N GLY A 508 23.47 43.98 19.92
CA GLY A 508 24.89 44.30 20.08
C GLY A 508 25.21 45.18 21.29
N GLU A 509 24.23 45.46 22.15
CA GLU A 509 24.45 46.17 23.41
C GLU A 509 25.32 45.37 24.41
N GLU A 510 25.74 46.03 25.48
CA GLU A 510 26.51 45.43 26.58
C GLU A 510 25.68 44.36 27.32
N ILE A 511 26.31 43.22 27.62
CA ILE A 511 25.65 42.00 28.11
C ILE A 511 26.28 41.39 29.39
N ALA A 512 27.20 42.10 30.07
CA ALA A 512 27.65 41.69 31.39
C ALA A 512 26.47 41.65 32.38
N GLY A 513 26.44 40.66 33.28
CA GLY A 513 25.31 40.50 34.19
C GLY A 513 24.06 39.88 33.56
N LYS A 514 24.03 39.64 32.24
CA LYS A 514 22.84 39.14 31.52
C LYS A 514 22.98 37.67 31.14
N THR A 515 21.85 37.05 30.78
CA THR A 515 21.81 35.73 30.14
C THR A 515 21.66 35.90 28.63
N LEU A 516 22.55 35.28 27.85
CA LEU A 516 22.47 35.24 26.40
C LEU A 516 21.88 33.89 25.94
N LEU A 517 20.78 33.94 25.20
CA LEU A 517 20.23 32.76 24.52
C LEU A 517 20.68 32.78 23.06
N VAL A 518 21.34 31.69 22.63
CA VAL A 518 21.75 31.47 21.24
C VAL A 518 20.96 30.29 20.69
N HIS A 519 20.27 30.49 19.57
CA HIS A 519 19.53 29.42 18.88
C HIS A 519 20.19 29.09 17.55
N THR A 520 20.30 27.81 17.22
CA THR A 520 20.73 27.38 15.88
C THR A 520 19.60 27.64 14.89
N GLU A 521 19.92 28.34 13.80
CA GLU A 521 18.93 28.71 12.77
C GLU A 521 18.94 27.74 11.58
N GLN A 522 20.13 27.34 11.12
CA GLN A 522 20.31 26.52 9.91
C GLN A 522 20.66 25.06 10.25
N GLY A 523 21.13 24.31 9.24
CA GLY A 523 21.43 22.90 9.37
C GLY A 523 22.54 22.57 10.38
N ALA A 524 22.70 21.27 10.67
CA ALA A 524 23.69 20.81 11.64
C ALA A 524 25.13 21.23 11.32
N GLY A 525 25.47 21.37 10.04
CA GLY A 525 26.78 21.83 9.59
C GLY A 525 27.08 23.26 10.06
N ASP A 526 26.16 24.19 9.83
CA ASP A 526 26.33 25.59 10.25
C ASP A 526 26.35 25.71 11.77
N ALA A 527 25.46 24.98 12.46
CA ALA A 527 25.47 24.94 13.91
C ALA A 527 26.84 24.54 14.47
N ILE A 528 27.47 23.51 13.91
CA ILE A 528 28.82 23.06 14.31
C ILE A 528 29.87 24.10 13.92
N GLN A 529 29.80 24.64 12.69
CA GLN A 529 30.76 25.62 12.19
C GLN A 529 30.81 26.85 13.09
N PHE A 530 29.65 27.39 13.48
CA PHE A 530 29.54 28.61 14.26
C PHE A 530 29.63 28.40 15.78
N SER A 531 29.57 27.14 16.27
CA SER A 531 29.70 26.86 17.70
C SER A 531 31.05 27.32 18.29
N ARG A 532 32.08 27.48 17.45
CA ARG A 532 33.40 28.03 17.83
C ARG A 532 33.32 29.43 18.46
N PHE A 533 32.25 30.18 18.19
CA PHE A 533 32.05 31.52 18.73
C PHE A 533 31.34 31.51 20.09
N ILE A 534 30.76 30.39 20.50
CA ILE A 534 30.05 30.26 21.78
C ILE A 534 30.96 30.54 22.98
N PRO A 535 32.20 30.02 23.07
CA PRO A 535 33.09 30.35 24.18
C PRO A 535 33.45 31.84 24.26
N LEU A 536 33.55 32.52 23.10
CA LEU A 536 33.84 33.94 23.04
C LEU A 536 32.63 34.78 23.50
N ALA A 537 31.41 34.34 23.18
CA ALA A 537 30.19 34.96 23.65
C ALA A 537 29.97 34.73 25.16
N ALA A 538 30.25 33.52 25.65
CA ALA A 538 30.12 33.16 27.06
C ALA A 538 31.00 34.02 27.98
N GLN A 539 32.17 34.47 27.52
CA GLN A 539 33.03 35.39 28.27
C GLN A 539 32.43 36.80 28.48
N ARG A 540 31.35 37.14 27.77
CA ARG A 540 30.76 38.48 27.78
C ARG A 540 29.45 38.56 28.58
N CYS A 541 28.93 37.44 29.07
CA CYS A 541 27.66 37.36 29.80
C CYS A 541 27.79 36.44 31.02
N ASP A 542 26.86 36.52 31.97
CA ASP A 542 26.90 35.69 33.18
C ASP A 542 26.47 34.23 32.90
N ARG A 543 25.63 34.05 31.89
CA ARG A 543 25.09 32.74 31.51
C ARG A 543 24.78 32.69 30.02
N LEU A 544 25.21 31.62 29.35
CA LEU A 544 24.83 31.32 27.98
C LEU A 544 23.90 30.10 27.93
N ILE A 545 22.86 30.17 27.09
CA ILE A 545 21.97 29.05 26.81
C ILE A 545 22.04 28.78 25.30
N LEU A 546 22.52 27.60 24.90
CA LEU A 546 22.56 27.18 23.50
C LEU A 546 21.42 26.21 23.19
N VAL A 547 20.51 26.62 22.31
CA VAL A 547 19.41 25.79 21.79
C VAL A 547 19.85 25.16 20.47
N CYS A 548 19.79 23.83 20.39
CA CYS A 548 20.17 23.07 19.20
C CYS A 548 19.30 21.82 19.03
N ILE A 549 19.35 21.20 17.85
CA ILE A 549 18.66 19.92 17.61
C ILE A 549 19.19 18.82 18.54
N PRO A 550 18.35 17.85 18.96
CA PRO A 550 18.73 16.82 19.94
C PRO A 550 20.01 16.05 19.61
N ALA A 551 20.24 15.77 18.32
CA ALA A 551 21.41 15.05 17.84
C ALA A 551 22.74 15.77 18.12
N LEU A 552 22.75 17.10 18.24
CA LEU A 552 23.96 17.89 18.50
C LEU A 552 24.21 18.14 19.99
N MET A 553 23.24 17.87 20.86
CA MET A 553 23.38 18.14 22.30
C MET A 553 24.59 17.47 22.94
N PRO A 554 24.94 16.19 22.65
CA PRO A 554 26.12 15.56 23.25
C PRO A 554 27.42 16.28 22.87
N LEU A 555 27.53 16.74 21.62
CA LEU A 555 28.69 17.47 21.11
C LEU A 555 28.76 18.87 21.72
N PHE A 556 27.66 19.61 21.74
CA PHE A 556 27.68 20.99 22.22
C PHE A 556 27.85 21.10 23.74
N ARG A 557 27.53 20.05 24.50
CA ARG A 557 27.86 19.97 25.93
C ARG A 557 29.36 19.97 26.23
N THR A 558 30.22 19.66 25.24
CA THR A 558 31.66 19.70 25.43
C THR A 558 32.27 21.07 25.15
N LEU A 559 31.47 22.05 24.69
CA LEU A 559 31.96 23.41 24.45
C LEU A 559 32.19 24.13 25.79
N PRO A 560 33.30 24.89 25.92
CA PRO A 560 33.55 25.66 27.13
C PRO A 560 32.66 26.91 27.20
N GLY A 561 32.11 27.20 28.38
CA GLY A 561 31.25 28.36 28.63
C GLY A 561 29.87 27.97 29.14
#